data_AF-A0A959YXH3-F1
#
_entry.id   AF-A0A959YXH3-F1
#
_cell.length_a   1.000
_cell.length_b   1.000
_cell.length_c   1.000
_cell.angle_alpha   90.00
_cell.angle_beta   90.00
_cell.angle_gamma   90.00
#
_symmetry.space_group_name_H-M   'P 1'
#
loop_
_entity.id
_entity.type
_entity.pdbx_description
1 polymer ?
#
loop_
_entity_poly.entity_id
_entity_poly.type
_entity_poly.pdbx_seq_one_letter_code
_entity_poly.pdbx_strand_id
1 'polypeptide(L)'
;MELAQKFGVSSVPQQVINEDPDSATIGRQPEEGFVDQVLAYGASNAEGVLAAAREREAEKTRLVDAPTAPLTITDANFDEAVNKYPFLVVDCWAEWCGPCRMVGPIVEALAAEQAGTMVFGKLDTEANQRIPMEYQIRSIPTLLVFKDGDLVERIVGAMPKEALLAKLQTLL
;
A
#
# COMPACT_ATOMS: atom_id res chain seq x y z
N MET A 1 17.51 -25.63 -29.76
CA MET A 1 16.14 -25.84 -30.28
C MET A 1 15.38 -26.91 -29.50
N GLU A 2 16.02 -27.99 -29.04
CA GLU A 2 15.36 -29.07 -28.30
C GLU A 2 14.69 -28.62 -26.98
N LEU A 3 15.37 -27.81 -26.17
CA LEU A 3 14.76 -27.22 -24.95
C LEU A 3 13.59 -26.27 -25.27
N ALA A 4 13.72 -25.46 -26.33
CA ALA A 4 12.64 -24.55 -26.75
C ALA A 4 11.40 -25.32 -27.23
N GLN A 5 11.57 -26.45 -27.92
CA GLN A 5 10.47 -27.36 -28.26
C GLN A 5 9.91 -28.09 -27.04
N LYS A 6 10.76 -28.58 -26.12
CA LYS A 6 10.36 -29.26 -24.88
C LYS A 6 9.42 -28.39 -24.03
N PHE A 7 9.67 -27.08 -23.99
CA PHE A 7 8.92 -26.13 -23.15
C PHE A 7 8.00 -25.17 -23.95
N GLY A 8 7.78 -25.41 -25.25
CA GLY A 8 6.81 -24.65 -26.05
C GLY A 8 7.13 -23.16 -26.28
N VAL A 9 8.41 -22.78 -26.25
CA VAL A 9 8.85 -21.38 -26.35
C VAL A 9 8.75 -20.89 -27.80
N SER A 10 7.85 -19.93 -28.07
CA SER A 10 7.43 -19.56 -29.44
C SER A 10 8.07 -18.27 -30.00
N SER A 11 8.16 -17.17 -29.24
CA SER A 11 8.74 -15.90 -29.74
C SER A 11 8.98 -14.78 -28.72
N VAL A 12 8.44 -14.89 -27.50
CA VAL A 12 8.58 -13.89 -26.41
C VAL A 12 9.50 -14.44 -25.32
N PRO A 13 10.21 -13.60 -24.54
CA PRO A 13 11.01 -14.06 -23.41
C PRO A 13 10.14 -14.92 -22.51
N GLN A 14 10.56 -16.17 -22.29
CA GLN A 14 9.86 -17.11 -21.43
C GLN A 14 10.84 -17.64 -20.40
N GLN A 15 10.42 -17.69 -19.14
CA GLN A 15 11.18 -18.26 -18.05
C GLN A 15 10.42 -19.45 -17.48
N VAL A 16 11.13 -20.54 -17.22
CA VAL A 16 10.66 -21.75 -16.55
C VAL A 16 11.61 -21.99 -15.38
N ILE A 17 11.07 -22.23 -14.20
CA ILE A 17 11.80 -22.40 -12.95
C ILE A 17 11.81 -23.89 -12.60
N ASN A 18 13.00 -24.43 -12.32
CA ASN A 18 13.20 -25.83 -11.91
C ASN A 18 12.58 -26.89 -12.85
N GLU A 19 12.57 -26.61 -14.15
CA GLU A 19 11.96 -27.46 -15.20
C GLU A 19 10.45 -27.72 -15.04
N ASP A 20 9.76 -26.97 -14.17
CA ASP A 20 8.31 -27.09 -13.97
C ASP A 20 7.54 -26.29 -15.05
N PRO A 21 6.82 -26.93 -15.99
CA PRO A 21 6.11 -26.23 -17.05
C PRO A 21 5.03 -25.25 -16.54
N ASP A 22 4.48 -25.48 -15.35
CA ASP A 22 3.44 -24.64 -14.75
C ASP A 22 4.01 -23.33 -14.17
N SER A 23 5.34 -23.25 -14.02
CA SER A 23 6.08 -22.04 -13.64
C SER A 23 6.37 -21.11 -14.83
N ALA A 24 5.87 -21.43 -16.03
CA ALA A 24 6.16 -20.64 -17.23
C ALA A 24 5.63 -19.21 -17.11
N THR A 25 6.52 -18.21 -17.10
CA THR A 25 6.16 -16.80 -17.35
C THR A 25 6.55 -16.38 -18.74
N ILE A 26 5.65 -15.65 -19.40
CA ILE A 26 5.81 -15.23 -20.80
C ILE A 26 5.75 -13.70 -20.86
N GLY A 27 6.71 -13.07 -21.53
CA GLY A 27 6.77 -11.63 -21.72
C GLY A 27 7.18 -10.87 -20.45
N ARG A 28 6.90 -9.57 -20.41
CA ARG A 28 7.24 -8.71 -19.27
C ARG A 28 6.31 -9.01 -18.10
N GLN A 29 6.90 -9.34 -16.95
CA GLN A 29 6.19 -9.50 -15.70
C GLN A 29 6.41 -8.28 -14.79
N PRO A 30 5.40 -7.87 -13.99
CA PRO A 30 5.63 -7.01 -12.83
C PRO A 30 6.64 -7.67 -11.88
N GLU A 31 7.46 -6.88 -11.22
CA GLU A 31 8.49 -7.39 -10.30
C GLU A 31 7.89 -8.28 -9.21
N GLU A 32 6.78 -7.85 -8.61
CA GLU A 32 6.09 -8.59 -7.55
C GLU A 32 5.60 -9.97 -8.01
N GLY A 33 4.91 -10.04 -9.16
CA GLY A 33 4.45 -11.33 -9.72
C GLY A 33 5.60 -12.25 -10.13
N PHE A 34 6.72 -11.68 -10.57
CA PHE A 34 7.92 -12.46 -10.86
C PHE A 34 8.57 -13.02 -9.58
N VAL A 35 8.72 -12.19 -8.54
CA VAL A 35 9.27 -12.61 -7.26
C VAL A 35 8.42 -13.71 -6.63
N ASP A 36 7.10 -13.56 -6.61
CA ASP A 36 6.18 -14.58 -6.09
C ASP A 36 6.34 -15.91 -6.83
N GLN A 37 6.48 -15.87 -8.16
CA GLN A 37 6.70 -17.08 -8.94
C GLN A 37 8.06 -17.73 -8.66
N VAL A 38 9.12 -16.92 -8.50
CA VAL A 38 10.43 -17.41 -8.10
C VAL A 38 10.39 -18.04 -6.71
N LEU A 39 9.64 -17.47 -5.77
CA LEU A 39 9.47 -18.06 -4.45
C LEU A 39 8.64 -19.34 -4.50
N ALA A 40 7.57 -19.37 -5.30
CA ALA A 40 6.66 -20.50 -5.42
C ALA A 40 7.30 -21.73 -6.07
N TYR A 41 8.15 -21.54 -7.08
CA TYR A 41 8.71 -22.65 -7.85
C TYR A 41 10.22 -22.83 -7.63
N GLY A 42 10.91 -21.81 -7.12
CA GLY A 42 12.37 -21.79 -6.92
C GLY A 42 12.82 -22.12 -5.50
N ALA A 43 11.96 -21.95 -4.49
CA ALA A 43 12.31 -22.25 -3.11
C ALA A 43 12.07 -23.73 -2.77
N SER A 44 13.01 -24.35 -2.06
CA SER A 44 12.87 -25.73 -1.56
C SER A 44 11.72 -25.89 -0.55
N ASN A 45 11.22 -24.79 0.01
CA ASN A 45 10.10 -24.70 0.93
C ASN A 45 9.11 -23.60 0.49
N ALA A 46 8.73 -23.59 -0.79
CA ALA A 46 7.81 -22.62 -1.38
C ALA A 46 6.57 -22.31 -0.52
N GLU A 47 5.87 -23.34 -0.03
CA GLU A 47 4.70 -23.15 0.85
C GLU A 47 5.04 -22.35 2.10
N GLY A 48 6.16 -22.66 2.75
CA GLY A 48 6.61 -21.95 3.95
C GLY A 48 7.04 -20.50 3.66
N VAL A 49 7.67 -20.26 2.51
CA VAL A 49 8.09 -18.91 2.11
C VAL A 49 6.90 -18.03 1.78
N LEU A 50 5.93 -18.56 1.02
CA LEU A 50 4.70 -17.87 0.66
C LEU A 50 3.83 -17.64 1.91
N ALA A 51 3.73 -18.62 2.82
CA ALA A 51 3.04 -18.46 4.09
C ALA A 51 3.67 -17.33 4.92
N ALA A 52 5.00 -17.31 5.05
CA ALA A 52 5.71 -16.26 5.75
C ALA A 52 5.57 -14.89 5.06
N ALA A 53 5.51 -14.83 3.73
CA ALA A 53 5.26 -13.59 2.99
C ALA A 53 3.86 -13.04 3.28
N ARG A 54 2.83 -13.90 3.22
CA ARG A 54 1.45 -13.53 3.57
C ARG A 54 1.33 -13.08 5.02
N GLU A 55 2.02 -13.74 5.94
CA GLU A 55 2.02 -13.38 7.35
C GLU A 55 2.68 -12.02 7.58
N ARG A 56 3.81 -11.73 6.92
CA ARG A 56 4.45 -10.41 6.96
C ARG A 56 3.54 -9.31 6.41
N GLU A 57 2.85 -9.56 5.30
CA GLU A 57 1.94 -8.59 4.72
C GLU A 57 0.72 -8.36 5.64
N ALA A 58 0.15 -9.44 6.17
CA ALA A 58 -0.95 -9.36 7.13
C ALA A 58 -0.56 -8.59 8.41
N GLU A 59 0.67 -8.76 8.90
CA GLU A 59 1.21 -7.99 10.02
C GLU A 59 1.33 -6.50 9.65
N LYS A 60 1.88 -6.18 8.48
CA LYS A 60 2.07 -4.80 8.01
C LYS A 60 0.75 -4.05 7.84
N THR A 61 -0.29 -4.74 7.37
CA THR A 61 -1.63 -4.16 7.15
C THR A 61 -2.55 -4.25 8.39
N ARG A 62 -2.05 -4.77 9.52
CA ARG A 62 -2.86 -4.96 10.72
C ARG A 62 -3.23 -3.62 11.36
N LEU A 63 -4.50 -3.45 11.67
CA LEU A 63 -5.02 -2.28 12.37
C LEU A 63 -4.90 -2.44 13.90
N VAL A 64 -4.11 -1.58 14.54
CA VAL A 64 -3.87 -1.60 16.01
C VAL A 64 -4.66 -0.51 16.74
N ASP A 65 -4.96 -0.67 18.02
CA ASP A 65 -5.90 0.23 18.71
C ASP A 65 -5.33 1.63 19.01
N ALA A 66 -4.04 1.74 19.27
CA ALA A 66 -3.37 3.01 19.58
C ALA A 66 -2.05 3.15 18.78
N PRO A 67 -2.13 3.38 17.46
CA PRO A 67 -0.94 3.53 16.64
C PRO A 67 -0.20 4.83 16.96
N THR A 68 1.13 4.74 17.09
CA THR A 68 2.04 5.89 17.24
C THR A 68 2.80 6.20 15.94
N ALA A 69 2.51 5.45 14.88
CA ALA A 69 3.06 5.62 13.55
C ALA A 69 1.95 5.45 12.52
N PRO A 70 2.10 5.97 11.29
CA PRO A 70 1.06 5.83 10.28
C PRO A 70 0.82 4.36 9.93
N LEU A 71 -0.45 3.96 9.89
CA LEU A 71 -0.87 2.62 9.47
C LEU A 71 -0.70 2.44 7.96
N THR A 72 -0.39 1.22 7.51
CA THR A 72 -0.47 0.89 6.09
C THR A 72 -1.93 0.65 5.74
N ILE A 73 -2.51 1.56 4.95
CA ILE A 73 -3.89 1.48 4.51
C ILE A 73 -3.93 0.99 3.07
N THR A 74 -4.77 0.00 2.81
CA THR A 74 -4.97 -0.63 1.51
C THR A 74 -6.45 -0.69 1.19
N ASP A 75 -6.79 -1.01 -0.06
CA ASP A 75 -8.17 -1.25 -0.48
C ASP A 75 -8.87 -2.31 0.38
N ALA A 76 -8.13 -3.26 0.98
CA ALA A 76 -8.66 -4.36 1.76
C ALA A 76 -9.02 -3.99 3.21
N ASN A 77 -8.27 -3.06 3.84
CA ASN A 77 -8.46 -2.70 5.24
C ASN A 77 -9.07 -1.30 5.45
N PHE A 78 -9.25 -0.52 4.37
CA PHE A 78 -9.71 0.87 4.44
C PHE A 78 -11.05 1.03 5.18
N ASP A 79 -12.06 0.25 4.80
CA ASP A 79 -13.41 0.41 5.37
C ASP A 79 -13.42 0.02 6.85
N GLU A 80 -12.62 -0.99 7.24
CA GLU A 80 -12.43 -1.34 8.65
C GLU A 80 -11.75 -0.19 9.41
N ALA A 81 -10.69 0.39 8.86
CA ALA A 81 -9.97 1.49 9.49
C ALA A 81 -10.85 2.72 9.71
N VAL A 82 -11.63 3.12 8.70
CA VAL A 82 -12.55 4.26 8.78
C VAL A 82 -13.62 4.06 9.87
N ASN A 83 -14.11 2.83 10.05
CA ASN A 83 -15.09 2.52 11.09
C ASN A 83 -14.46 2.30 12.48
N LYS A 84 -13.21 1.83 12.53
CA LYS A 84 -12.49 1.52 13.77
C LYS A 84 -12.02 2.77 14.51
N TYR A 85 -11.56 3.78 13.79
CA TYR A 85 -10.94 4.97 14.39
C TYR A 85 -11.88 6.18 14.32
N PRO A 86 -12.23 6.81 15.47
CA PRO A 86 -13.12 7.97 15.50
C PRO A 86 -12.61 9.17 14.69
N PHE A 87 -11.29 9.31 14.57
CA PHE A 87 -10.67 10.35 13.74
C PHE A 87 -9.46 9.75 13.00
N LEU A 88 -9.58 9.62 11.68
CA LEU A 88 -8.59 9.00 10.80
C LEU A 88 -8.17 9.95 9.69
N VAL A 89 -6.87 10.14 9.51
CA VAL A 89 -6.28 10.92 8.41
C VAL A 89 -5.50 9.98 7.50
N VAL A 90 -5.88 9.86 6.23
CA VAL A 90 -5.23 8.98 5.25
C VAL A 90 -4.44 9.80 4.24
N ASP A 91 -3.12 9.69 4.25
CA ASP A 91 -2.21 10.26 3.26
C ASP A 91 -2.15 9.41 2.00
N CYS A 92 -2.75 9.92 0.92
CA CYS A 92 -2.75 9.29 -0.38
C CYS A 92 -1.53 9.77 -1.19
N TRP A 93 -0.61 8.86 -1.45
CA TRP A 93 0.72 9.16 -1.99
C TRP A 93 1.14 8.19 -3.11
N ALA A 94 2.33 8.41 -3.68
CA ALA A 94 3.01 7.48 -4.60
C ALA A 94 4.53 7.75 -4.59
N GLU A 95 5.35 6.77 -4.99
CA GLU A 95 6.83 6.85 -4.93
C GLU A 95 7.44 7.93 -5.85
N TRP A 96 6.81 8.17 -7.00
CA TRP A 96 7.23 9.20 -7.97
C TRP A 96 6.82 10.62 -7.56
N CYS A 97 5.98 10.75 -6.53
CA CYS A 97 5.44 12.05 -6.10
C CYS A 97 6.48 12.83 -5.28
N GLY A 98 7.18 13.75 -5.94
CA GLY A 98 8.15 14.65 -5.31
C GLY A 98 7.59 15.37 -4.06
N PRO A 99 6.42 16.04 -4.14
CA PRO A 99 5.84 16.71 -2.96
C PRO A 99 5.44 15.77 -1.82
N CYS A 100 5.09 14.51 -2.12
CA CYS A 100 4.73 13.51 -1.10
C CYS A 100 5.91 13.17 -0.18
N ARG A 101 7.16 13.28 -0.67
CA ARG A 101 8.36 13.09 0.15
C ARG A 101 8.52 14.12 1.26
N MET A 102 7.86 15.29 1.15
CA MET A 102 7.80 16.28 2.21
C MET A 102 6.66 15.99 3.20
N VAL A 103 5.52 15.49 2.71
CA VAL A 103 4.33 15.20 3.54
C VAL A 103 4.50 13.94 4.36
N GLY A 104 5.14 12.89 3.82
CA GLY A 104 5.35 11.63 4.53
C GLY A 104 5.98 11.78 5.92
N PRO A 105 7.13 12.46 6.06
CA PRO A 105 7.75 12.70 7.38
C PRO A 105 6.89 13.57 8.31
N ILE A 106 6.09 14.49 7.76
CA ILE A 106 5.16 15.31 8.54
C ILE A 106 4.05 14.42 9.12
N VAL A 107 3.46 13.54 8.31
CA VAL A 107 2.44 12.58 8.73
C VAL A 107 2.99 11.62 9.78
N GLU A 108 4.22 11.14 9.60
CA GLU A 108 4.91 10.30 10.60
C GLU A 108 5.12 11.01 11.93
N ALA A 109 5.57 12.28 11.90
CA ALA A 109 5.74 13.07 13.12
C ALA A 109 4.39 13.33 13.82
N LEU A 110 3.34 13.68 13.06
CA LEU A 110 2.01 13.94 13.62
C LEU A 110 1.36 12.66 14.18
N ALA A 111 1.60 11.50 13.57
CA ALA A 111 1.12 10.22 14.11
C ALA A 111 1.70 9.93 15.50
N ALA A 112 2.97 10.26 15.72
CA ALA A 112 3.60 10.12 17.03
C ALA A 112 3.11 11.19 18.02
N GLU A 113 3.03 12.46 17.59
CA GLU A 113 2.65 13.59 18.44
C GLU A 113 1.18 13.60 18.85
N GLN A 114 0.28 13.08 18.00
CA GLN A 114 -1.18 13.06 18.21
C GLN A 114 -1.72 11.66 18.55
N ALA A 115 -0.84 10.73 18.94
CA ALA A 115 -1.24 9.39 19.35
C ALA A 115 -2.33 9.43 20.43
N GLY A 116 -3.40 8.67 20.21
CA GLY A 116 -4.57 8.63 21.09
C GLY A 116 -5.61 9.74 20.83
N THR A 117 -5.30 10.75 20.01
CA THR A 117 -6.26 11.80 19.60
C THR A 117 -6.66 11.63 18.13
N MET A 118 -5.68 11.40 17.25
CA MET A 118 -5.90 11.19 15.82
C MET A 118 -5.10 9.98 15.36
N VAL A 119 -5.67 9.20 14.46
CA VAL A 119 -4.95 8.11 13.79
C VAL A 119 -4.56 8.55 12.40
N PHE A 120 -3.35 8.20 11.98
CA PHE A 120 -2.84 8.48 10.65
C PHE A 120 -2.62 7.18 9.89
N GLY A 121 -2.88 7.20 8.59
CA GLY A 121 -2.65 6.10 7.67
C GLY A 121 -2.00 6.60 6.39
N LYS A 122 -1.30 5.71 5.68
CA LYS A 122 -0.72 5.98 4.36
C LYS A 122 -1.30 4.98 3.37
N LEU A 123 -1.80 5.48 2.25
CA LEU A 123 -2.32 4.70 1.14
C LEU A 123 -1.53 5.02 -0.13
N ASP A 124 -0.89 4.01 -0.68
CA ASP A 124 -0.24 4.11 -2.00
C ASP A 124 -1.31 4.03 -3.09
N THR A 125 -1.43 5.10 -3.87
CA THR A 125 -2.43 5.22 -4.94
C THR A 125 -2.11 4.40 -6.18
N GLU A 126 -0.87 3.91 -6.34
CA GLU A 126 -0.50 3.01 -7.44
C GLU A 126 -0.82 1.55 -7.11
N ALA A 127 -0.64 1.16 -5.83
CA ALA A 127 -0.93 -0.19 -5.36
C ALA A 127 -2.43 -0.42 -5.07
N ASN A 128 -3.21 0.65 -4.89
CA ASN A 128 -4.62 0.59 -4.49
C ASN A 128 -5.47 1.38 -5.47
N GLN A 129 -6.35 0.72 -6.24
CA GLN A 129 -7.14 1.37 -7.28
C GLN A 129 -8.53 1.80 -6.80
N ARG A 130 -9.11 1.09 -5.83
CA ARG A 130 -10.49 1.34 -5.40
C ARG A 130 -10.62 2.70 -4.73
N ILE A 131 -9.83 2.94 -3.69
CA ILE A 131 -9.96 4.16 -2.88
C ILE A 131 -9.68 5.44 -3.68
N PRO A 132 -8.60 5.53 -4.50
CA PRO A 132 -8.39 6.71 -5.34
C PRO A 132 -9.52 6.98 -6.32
N MET A 133 -10.15 5.94 -6.88
CA MET A 133 -11.31 6.09 -7.76
C MET A 133 -12.55 6.55 -7.00
N GLU A 134 -12.87 5.88 -5.89
CA GLU A 134 -14.05 6.14 -5.05
C GLU A 134 -14.07 7.58 -4.53
N TYR A 135 -12.94 8.03 -4.00
CA TYR A 135 -12.79 9.39 -3.48
C TYR A 135 -12.33 10.40 -4.54
N GLN A 136 -12.20 10.00 -5.82
CA GLN A 136 -11.83 10.86 -6.93
C GLN A 136 -10.51 11.62 -6.68
N ILE A 137 -9.48 10.91 -6.22
CA ILE A 137 -8.14 11.48 -6.01
C ILE A 137 -7.50 11.73 -7.37
N ARG A 138 -7.45 13.00 -7.78
CA ARG A 138 -6.89 13.45 -9.08
C ARG A 138 -5.47 13.98 -8.99
N SER A 139 -4.99 14.24 -7.78
CA SER A 139 -3.69 14.82 -7.50
C SER A 139 -3.20 14.31 -6.16
N ILE A 140 -1.89 14.07 -6.07
CA ILE A 140 -1.22 13.67 -4.83
C ILE A 140 -0.11 14.67 -4.48
N PRO A 141 0.20 14.88 -3.18
CA PRO A 141 -0.45 14.25 -2.03
C PRO A 141 -1.87 14.78 -1.82
N THR A 142 -2.76 13.91 -1.35
CA THR A 142 -4.09 14.28 -0.85
C THR A 142 -4.31 13.58 0.49
N LEU A 143 -4.66 14.34 1.53
CA LEU A 143 -5.09 13.77 2.80
C LEU A 143 -6.62 13.70 2.83
N LEU A 144 -7.15 12.51 3.05
CA LEU A 144 -8.57 12.30 3.35
C LEU A 144 -8.74 12.28 4.87
N VAL A 145 -9.68 13.08 5.40
CA VAL A 145 -9.94 13.16 6.83
C VAL A 145 -11.32 12.61 7.11
N PHE A 146 -11.36 11.58 7.95
CA PHE A 146 -12.57 10.89 8.38
C PHE A 146 -12.82 11.17 9.86
N LYS A 147 -14.09 11.38 10.21
CA LYS A 147 -14.57 11.49 11.58
C LYS A 147 -15.82 10.65 11.74
N ASP A 148 -15.81 9.74 12.71
CA ASP A 148 -16.93 8.85 13.03
C ASP A 148 -17.46 8.08 11.80
N GLY A 149 -16.56 7.68 10.89
CA GLY A 149 -16.88 6.97 9.66
C GLY A 149 -17.17 7.86 8.44
N ASP A 150 -17.38 9.16 8.63
CA ASP A 150 -17.73 10.09 7.56
C ASP A 150 -16.52 10.89 7.07
N LEU A 151 -16.42 11.11 5.75
CA LEU A 151 -15.42 12.02 5.17
C LEU A 151 -15.80 13.46 5.51
N VAL A 152 -15.02 14.11 6.38
CA VAL A 152 -15.28 15.49 6.82
C VAL A 152 -14.43 16.53 6.10
N GLU A 153 -13.28 16.14 5.55
CA GLU A 153 -12.40 17.06 4.85
C GLU A 153 -11.48 16.37 3.84
N ARG A 154 -11.09 17.13 2.81
CA ARG A 154 -10.05 16.77 1.87
C ARG A 154 -8.99 17.87 1.80
N ILE A 155 -7.75 17.52 2.08
CA ILE A 155 -6.62 18.45 2.00
C ILE A 155 -5.78 18.07 0.79
N VAL A 156 -5.76 18.91 -0.23
CA VAL A 156 -5.02 18.66 -1.46
C VAL A 156 -3.70 19.44 -1.46
N GLY A 157 -2.61 18.75 -1.76
CA GLY A 157 -1.28 19.32 -1.87
C GLY A 157 -0.48 19.30 -0.56
N ALA A 158 0.79 19.66 -0.67
CA ALA A 158 1.71 19.71 0.47
C ALA A 158 1.51 20.99 1.28
N MET A 159 1.55 20.88 2.61
CA MET A 159 1.54 22.01 3.54
C MET A 159 2.48 21.79 4.72
N PRO A 160 2.97 22.86 5.37
CA PRO A 160 3.80 22.74 6.57
C PRO A 160 3.08 22.03 7.72
N LYS A 161 3.85 21.38 8.61
CA LYS A 161 3.31 20.59 9.74
C LYS A 161 2.36 21.40 10.61
N GLU A 162 2.73 22.64 10.95
CA GLU A 162 1.97 23.50 11.86
C GLU A 162 0.63 23.89 11.25
N ALA A 163 0.61 24.18 9.95
CA ALA A 163 -0.61 24.51 9.21
C ALA A 163 -1.53 23.29 9.09
N LEU A 164 -0.96 22.12 8.82
CA LEU A 164 -1.71 20.86 8.77
C LEU A 164 -2.35 20.55 10.12
N LEU A 165 -1.56 20.57 11.20
CA LEU A 165 -2.06 20.29 12.54
C LEU A 165 -3.15 21.28 12.95
N ALA A 166 -2.94 22.58 12.73
CA ALA A 166 -3.95 23.60 13.02
C ALA A 166 -5.26 23.32 12.28
N LYS A 167 -5.19 22.94 11.00
CA LYS A 167 -6.37 22.60 10.19
C LYS A 167 -7.06 21.33 10.68
N LEU A 168 -6.31 20.29 11.05
CA LEU A 168 -6.90 19.06 11.60
C LEU A 168 -7.58 19.32 12.95
N GLN A 169 -7.00 20.17 13.79
CA GLN A 169 -7.57 20.53 15.09
C GLN A 169 -8.91 21.26 14.99
N THR A 170 -9.20 21.97 13.91
CA THR A 170 -10.53 22.59 13.72
C THR A 170 -11.63 21.58 13.40
N LEU A 171 -11.27 20.33 13.09
CA LEU A 171 -12.20 19.27 12.70
C LEU A 171 -12.48 18.29 13.86
N LEU A 172 -11.71 18.36 14.95
CA LEU A 172 -11.89 17.57 16.17
C LEU A 172 -13.25 17.82 16.83
#